data_AF-A0A925GB14-F1
#
_entry.id   AF-A0A925GB14-F1
#
_cell.length_a   1.000
_cell.length_b   1.000
_cell.length_c   1.000
_cell.angle_alpha   90.00
_cell.angle_beta   90.00
_cell.angle_gamma   90.00
#
_symmetry.space_group_name_H-M   'P 1'
#
loop_
_entity.id
_entity.type
_entity.pdbx_description
1 polymer ?
#
loop_
_entity_poly.entity_id
_entity_poly.type
_entity_poly.pdbx_seq_one_letter_code
_entity_poly.pdbx_strand_id
1 'polypeptide(L)'
;MAIIYPDIYNHPEKYNTGNTQNHFNLRNNGTNINTPERIFSIAAGAFLCYSGLKSIFKSPISGISKVLAGSTLLSRGASGYCSLYQQLGADSTKPEVINIKQQLTVNKPREEVYQFWRKLENLPLFMRHIEAVQEKDAIHSHWKARFSKNTPPLSWTAEIVKEIPNHFIGWHSVKGSVIEHGGKVEFNDSLSGGTELQVVFSYHSPIGGIGTGVAKLLTPSLEKIIREDILYFKHFIETKKISEITGL
;
A
#
# COMPACT_ATOMS: atom_id res chain seq x y z
N MET A 1 -2.40 -16.40 -6.79
CA MET A 1 -2.11 -17.32 -5.66
C MET A 1 -1.57 -16.45 -4.54
N ALA A 2 -2.22 -16.45 -3.38
CA ALA A 2 -2.02 -15.49 -2.31
C ALA A 2 -0.74 -15.82 -1.51
N ILE A 3 0.30 -15.01 -1.63
CA ILE A 3 1.62 -15.28 -1.02
C ILE A 3 1.83 -14.51 0.28
N ILE A 4 1.02 -13.49 0.59
CA ILE A 4 1.24 -12.67 1.80
C ILE A 4 0.68 -13.31 3.07
N TYR A 5 -0.46 -14.02 2.98
CA TYR A 5 -1.28 -14.22 4.18
C TYR A 5 -0.78 -15.29 5.15
N PRO A 6 -0.41 -16.52 4.76
CA PRO A 6 -0.03 -17.54 5.76
C PRO A 6 1.35 -17.31 6.38
N ASP A 7 2.27 -16.71 5.62
CA ASP A 7 3.70 -16.72 5.96
C ASP A 7 4.11 -15.56 6.89
N ILE A 8 3.39 -14.41 6.85
CA ILE A 8 3.63 -13.30 7.80
C ILE A 8 3.21 -13.69 9.23
N TYR A 9 2.16 -14.50 9.38
CA TYR A 9 1.69 -14.95 10.70
C TYR A 9 2.63 -15.98 11.34
N ASN A 10 3.33 -16.78 10.53
CA ASN A 10 4.12 -17.92 11.00
C ASN A 10 5.64 -17.67 10.94
N HIS A 11 6.13 -16.78 10.08
CA HIS A 11 7.57 -16.55 9.83
C HIS A 11 7.94 -15.08 9.61
N PRO A 12 7.80 -14.21 10.64
CA PRO A 12 8.11 -12.77 10.54
C PRO A 12 9.60 -12.46 10.24
N GLU A 13 10.51 -13.38 10.53
CA GLU A 13 11.95 -13.29 10.29
C GLU A 13 12.33 -13.31 8.80
N LYS A 14 11.55 -13.97 7.94
CA LYS A 14 11.81 -14.03 6.48
C LYS A 14 11.70 -12.68 5.79
N TYR A 15 11.01 -11.73 6.42
CA TYR A 15 10.74 -10.39 5.89
C TYR A 15 11.54 -9.29 6.64
N ASN A 16 12.47 -9.71 7.51
CA ASN A 16 13.35 -8.85 8.32
C ASN A 16 14.74 -8.74 7.68
N THR A 17 14.85 -8.39 6.40
CA THR A 17 16.15 -8.04 5.81
C THR A 17 15.98 -7.05 4.68
N GLY A 18 16.64 -5.89 4.80
CA GLY A 18 16.87 -4.93 3.73
C GLY A 18 17.83 -5.45 2.65
N ASN A 19 17.77 -6.74 2.33
CA ASN A 19 18.54 -7.36 1.26
C ASN A 19 17.92 -8.71 0.91
N THR A 20 17.08 -8.74 -0.13
CA THR A 20 16.64 -9.99 -0.77
C THR A 20 17.18 -10.03 -2.20
N GLN A 21 18.49 -10.18 -2.29
CA GLN A 21 19.08 -10.95 -3.38
C GLN A 21 18.72 -12.43 -3.11
N ASN A 22 17.77 -13.00 -3.88
CA ASN A 22 18.03 -14.16 -4.75
C ASN A 22 16.83 -15.08 -5.04
N HIS A 23 16.69 -15.35 -6.34
CA HIS A 23 16.40 -16.64 -6.97
C HIS A 23 15.00 -17.25 -6.82
N PHE A 24 14.09 -16.83 -7.71
CA PHE A 24 13.12 -17.74 -8.32
C PHE A 24 13.16 -17.59 -9.85
N ASN A 25 13.83 -18.53 -10.50
CA ASN A 25 13.74 -18.76 -11.94
C ASN A 25 12.37 -19.40 -12.25
N LEU A 26 11.42 -18.59 -12.72
CA LEU A 26 10.19 -19.07 -13.35
C LEU A 26 9.94 -18.21 -14.61
N ARG A 27 10.14 -18.83 -15.79
CA ARG A 27 9.83 -18.36 -17.15
C ARG A 27 9.80 -16.83 -17.35
N ASN A 28 10.89 -16.30 -17.89
CA ASN A 28 10.96 -14.96 -18.47
C ASN A 28 10.05 -14.87 -19.72
N ASN A 29 8.74 -14.67 -19.53
CA ASN A 29 7.96 -14.01 -20.57
C ASN A 29 8.43 -12.56 -20.53
N GLY A 30 9.09 -12.08 -21.60
CA GLY A 30 9.78 -10.79 -21.68
C GLY A 30 8.86 -9.55 -21.59
N THR A 31 7.89 -9.55 -20.70
CA THR A 31 6.95 -8.47 -20.42
C THR A 31 7.27 -7.84 -19.08
N ASN A 32 7.21 -6.51 -18.99
CA ASN A 32 7.38 -5.76 -17.72
C ASN A 32 6.22 -4.79 -17.46
N ILE A 33 5.13 -4.89 -18.23
CA ILE A 33 3.90 -4.12 -18.02
C ILE A 33 2.67 -5.04 -17.91
N ASN A 34 1.78 -4.74 -16.97
CA ASN A 34 0.55 -5.52 -16.73
C ASN A 34 -0.53 -5.31 -17.81
N THR A 35 -1.59 -6.13 -17.77
CA THR A 35 -2.67 -6.13 -18.76
C THR A 35 -3.41 -4.79 -18.89
N PRO A 36 -3.83 -4.10 -17.80
CA PRO A 36 -4.44 -2.77 -17.91
C PRO A 36 -3.54 -1.76 -18.63
N GLU A 37 -2.25 -1.73 -18.33
CA GLU A 37 -1.30 -0.85 -19.01
C GLU A 37 -1.13 -1.19 -20.50
N ARG A 38 -1.18 -2.47 -20.84
CA ARG A 38 -1.14 -2.92 -22.24
C ARG A 38 -2.35 -2.43 -23.02
N ILE A 39 -3.55 -2.60 -22.45
CA ILE A 39 -4.81 -2.13 -23.06
C ILE A 39 -4.77 -0.62 -23.25
N PHE A 40 -4.35 0.12 -22.22
CA PHE A 40 -4.24 1.58 -22.31
C PHE A 40 -3.22 2.01 -23.38
N SER A 41 -2.05 1.36 -23.43
CA SER A 41 -1.02 1.66 -24.43
C SER A 41 -1.54 1.42 -25.85
N ILE A 42 -2.33 0.35 -26.07
CA ILE A 42 -2.96 0.08 -27.36
C ILE A 42 -3.99 1.17 -27.70
N ALA A 43 -4.89 1.51 -26.77
CA ALA A 43 -5.94 2.50 -27.01
C ALA A 43 -5.36 3.90 -27.29
N ALA A 44 -4.43 4.36 -26.45
CA ALA A 44 -3.75 5.64 -26.63
C ALA A 44 -2.90 5.66 -27.90
N GLY A 45 -2.20 4.56 -28.20
CA GLY A 45 -1.40 4.40 -29.39
C GLY A 45 -2.22 4.48 -30.68
N ALA A 46 -3.35 3.77 -30.74
CA ALA A 46 -4.29 3.82 -31.85
C ALA A 46 -4.87 5.23 -32.07
N PHE A 47 -5.25 5.91 -31.00
CA PHE A 47 -5.74 7.29 -31.06
C PHE A 47 -4.69 8.27 -31.60
N LEU A 48 -3.43 8.17 -31.14
CA LEU A 48 -2.33 9.01 -31.61
C LEU A 48 -2.00 8.75 -33.09
N CYS A 49 -1.96 7.50 -33.52
CA CYS A 49 -1.78 7.16 -34.93
C CYS A 49 -2.91 7.72 -35.79
N TYR A 50 -4.17 7.51 -35.40
CA TYR A 50 -5.33 8.03 -36.14
C TYR A 50 -5.31 9.57 -36.25
N SER A 51 -5.08 10.26 -35.13
CA SER A 51 -5.01 11.72 -35.11
C SER A 51 -3.80 12.26 -35.88
N GLY A 52 -2.65 11.58 -35.83
CA GLY A 52 -1.43 11.92 -36.57
C GLY A 52 -1.63 11.79 -38.08
N LEU A 53 -2.21 10.68 -38.54
CA LEU A 53 -2.55 10.45 -39.96
C LEU A 53 -3.50 11.54 -40.49
N LYS A 54 -4.52 11.92 -39.70
CA LYS A 54 -5.46 13.00 -40.06
C LYS A 54 -4.78 14.38 -40.13
N SER A 55 -3.74 14.61 -39.33
CA SER A 55 -3.02 15.89 -39.27
C SER A 55 -1.84 15.99 -40.24
N ILE A 56 -1.41 14.89 -40.87
CA ILE A 56 -0.17 14.85 -41.67
C ILE A 56 -0.18 15.84 -42.84
N PHE A 57 -1.34 16.05 -43.48
CA PHE A 57 -1.48 16.98 -44.60
C PHE A 57 -1.52 18.46 -44.19
N LYS A 58 -1.87 18.77 -42.93
CA LYS A 58 -1.97 20.14 -42.42
C LYS A 58 -0.71 20.58 -41.67
N SER A 59 -0.10 19.65 -40.93
CA SER A 59 1.05 19.91 -40.07
C SER A 59 1.96 18.68 -40.05
N PRO A 60 2.79 18.48 -41.10
CA PRO A 60 3.53 17.23 -41.32
C PRO A 60 4.39 16.80 -40.13
N ILE A 61 5.15 17.72 -39.53
CA ILE A 61 6.04 17.43 -38.39
C ILE A 61 5.24 16.92 -37.17
N SER A 62 4.13 17.59 -36.84
CA SER A 62 3.27 17.17 -35.73
C SER A 62 2.51 15.87 -36.02
N GLY A 63 2.10 15.66 -37.27
CA GLY A 63 1.45 14.42 -37.70
C GLY A 63 2.40 13.23 -37.56
N ILE A 64 3.63 13.36 -38.06
CA ILE A 64 4.67 12.32 -37.97
C ILE A 64 5.03 12.03 -36.51
N SER A 65 5.22 13.06 -35.67
CA SER A 65 5.57 12.84 -34.26
C SER A 65 4.48 12.10 -33.49
N LYS A 66 3.20 12.38 -33.76
CA LYS A 66 2.07 11.64 -33.19
C LYS A 66 2.02 10.19 -33.67
N VAL A 67 2.26 9.94 -34.96
CA VAL A 67 2.30 8.56 -35.50
C VAL A 67 3.45 7.78 -34.87
N LEU A 68 4.64 8.38 -34.72
CA LEU A 68 5.77 7.74 -34.05
C LEU A 68 5.44 7.42 -32.58
N ALA A 69 4.94 8.40 -31.83
CA ALA A 69 4.54 8.21 -30.44
C ALA A 69 3.41 7.16 -30.29
N GLY A 70 2.44 7.16 -31.20
CA GLY A 70 1.38 6.16 -31.22
C GLY A 70 1.90 4.75 -31.53
N SER A 71 2.83 4.64 -32.48
CA SER A 71 3.44 3.37 -32.87
C SER A 71 4.28 2.76 -31.75
N THR A 72 5.02 3.58 -30.98
CA THR A 72 5.78 3.08 -29.83
C THR A 72 4.85 2.57 -28.72
N LEU A 73 3.73 3.26 -28.46
CA LEU A 73 2.72 2.80 -27.49
C LEU A 73 2.03 1.50 -27.94
N LEU A 74 1.69 1.38 -29.24
CA LEU A 74 1.14 0.14 -29.79
C LEU A 74 2.14 -1.02 -29.60
N SER A 75 3.41 -0.80 -29.91
CA SER A 75 4.48 -1.79 -29.70
C SER A 75 4.63 -2.17 -28.23
N ARG A 76 4.63 -1.18 -27.32
CA ARG A 76 4.65 -1.40 -25.86
C ARG A 76 3.45 -2.27 -25.43
N GLY A 77 2.25 -1.94 -25.86
CA GLY A 77 1.04 -2.67 -25.47
C GLY A 77 0.97 -4.10 -26.03
N ALA A 78 1.34 -4.27 -27.30
CA ALA A 78 1.35 -5.57 -27.97
C ALA A 78 2.40 -6.51 -27.36
N SER A 79 3.65 -6.05 -27.27
CA SER A 79 4.76 -6.84 -26.72
C SER A 79 4.66 -7.05 -25.20
N GLY A 80 3.97 -6.15 -24.49
CA GLY A 80 3.98 -6.12 -23.03
C GLY A 80 5.31 -5.66 -22.44
N TYR A 81 6.19 -5.07 -23.25
CA TYR A 81 7.53 -4.65 -22.87
C TYR A 81 7.73 -3.15 -23.01
N CYS A 82 8.41 -2.54 -22.04
CA CYS A 82 8.86 -1.17 -22.09
C CYS A 82 10.31 -1.02 -21.63
N SER A 83 11.16 -0.50 -22.53
CA SER A 83 12.57 -0.20 -22.23
C SER A 83 12.76 0.78 -21.08
N LEU A 84 11.85 1.74 -20.88
CA LEU A 84 11.96 2.70 -19.78
C LEU A 84 11.79 2.01 -18.42
N TYR A 85 10.85 1.08 -18.31
CA TYR A 85 10.66 0.29 -17.08
C TYR A 85 11.88 -0.56 -16.79
N GLN A 86 12.49 -1.18 -17.82
CA GLN A 86 13.74 -1.91 -17.66
C GLN A 86 14.89 -1.01 -17.14
N GLN A 87 15.05 0.19 -17.71
CA GLN A 87 16.09 1.13 -17.29
C GLN A 87 15.89 1.64 -15.86
N LEU A 88 14.63 1.77 -15.42
CA LEU A 88 14.27 2.19 -14.07
C LEU A 88 14.19 1.03 -13.08
N GLY A 89 14.45 -0.22 -13.52
CA GLY A 89 14.26 -1.41 -12.68
C GLY A 89 12.82 -1.67 -12.26
N ALA A 90 11.84 -1.07 -12.94
CA ALA A 90 10.42 -1.20 -12.66
C ALA A 90 9.80 -2.38 -13.42
N ASP A 91 8.90 -3.12 -12.78
CA ASP A 91 8.12 -4.21 -13.38
C ASP A 91 6.72 -4.20 -12.77
N SER A 92 5.71 -3.78 -13.55
CA SER A 92 4.34 -3.76 -13.03
C SER A 92 3.62 -5.10 -13.13
N THR A 93 4.28 -6.13 -13.66
CA THR A 93 3.78 -7.51 -13.61
C THR A 93 4.07 -8.17 -12.25
N LYS A 94 5.03 -7.62 -11.49
CA LYS A 94 5.46 -8.10 -10.18
C LYS A 94 5.44 -6.94 -9.18
N PRO A 95 4.28 -6.63 -8.58
CA PRO A 95 4.20 -5.57 -7.59
C PRO A 95 5.16 -5.86 -6.43
N GLU A 96 6.00 -4.89 -6.09
CA GLU A 96 6.93 -4.99 -4.97
C GLU A 96 6.14 -5.01 -3.65
N VAL A 97 6.47 -5.94 -2.75
CA VAL A 97 5.91 -5.98 -1.40
C VAL A 97 6.76 -5.09 -0.51
N ILE A 98 6.17 -4.00 -0.03
CA ILE A 98 6.83 -3.08 0.90
C ILE A 98 6.46 -3.49 2.32
N ASN A 99 7.45 -3.68 3.17
CA ASN A 99 7.29 -4.06 4.57
C ASN A 99 7.77 -2.93 5.49
N ILE A 100 6.89 -2.46 6.36
CA ILE A 100 7.16 -1.41 7.34
C ILE A 100 7.12 -2.07 8.70
N LYS A 101 8.22 -1.98 9.45
CA LYS A 101 8.32 -2.45 10.83
C LYS A 101 8.69 -1.30 11.75
N GLN A 102 7.90 -1.12 12.81
CA GLN A 102 8.14 -0.13 13.85
C GLN A 102 8.01 -0.78 15.22
N GLN A 103 8.93 -0.45 16.12
CA GLN A 103 8.94 -0.94 17.50
C GLN A 103 9.14 0.25 18.45
N LEU A 104 8.35 0.30 19.52
CA LEU A 104 8.45 1.34 20.55
C LEU A 104 7.95 0.83 21.89
N THR A 105 8.36 1.50 22.97
CA THR A 105 7.85 1.24 24.31
C THR A 105 6.89 2.35 24.72
N VAL A 106 5.68 1.99 25.15
CA VAL A 106 4.65 2.89 25.68
C VAL A 106 4.62 2.77 27.21
N ASN A 107 4.65 3.89 27.91
CA ASN A 107 4.62 3.97 29.37
C ASN A 107 3.19 3.85 29.92
N LYS A 108 2.46 2.83 29.48
CA LYS A 108 1.09 2.49 29.90
C LYS A 108 0.94 0.97 30.04
N PRO A 109 0.02 0.48 30.91
CA PRO A 109 -0.29 -0.95 31.02
C PRO A 109 -0.68 -1.57 29.68
N ARG A 110 -0.27 -2.82 29.45
CA ARG A 110 -0.53 -3.55 28.19
C ARG A 110 -2.00 -3.63 27.82
N GLU A 111 -2.84 -3.94 28.81
CA GLU A 111 -4.30 -3.96 28.65
C GLU A 111 -4.82 -2.62 28.12
N GLU A 112 -4.36 -1.52 28.69
CA GLU A 112 -4.79 -0.16 28.33
C GLU A 112 -4.42 0.16 26.88
N VAL A 113 -3.19 -0.16 26.48
CA VAL A 113 -2.70 0.04 25.10
C VAL A 113 -3.44 -0.85 24.11
N TYR A 114 -3.67 -2.12 24.47
CA TYR A 114 -4.40 -3.08 23.63
C TYR A 114 -5.84 -2.64 23.41
N GLN A 115 -6.59 -2.36 24.48
CA GLN A 115 -8.01 -1.99 24.38
C GLN A 115 -8.19 -0.70 23.58
N PHE A 116 -7.30 0.28 23.78
CA PHE A 116 -7.32 1.51 22.99
C PHE A 116 -7.10 1.24 21.50
N TRP A 117 -6.13 0.39 21.14
CA TRP A 117 -5.83 0.05 19.75
C TRP A 117 -6.94 -0.81 19.11
N ARG A 118 -7.50 -1.75 19.87
CA ARG A 118 -8.50 -2.71 19.40
C ARG A 118 -9.79 -2.03 18.96
N LYS A 119 -10.16 -0.92 19.61
CA LYS A 119 -11.23 -0.04 19.13
C LYS A 119 -10.72 0.75 17.93
N LEU A 120 -10.90 0.20 16.73
CA LEU A 120 -10.28 0.70 15.50
C LEU A 120 -10.69 2.14 15.17
N GLU A 121 -11.85 2.58 15.65
CA GLU A 121 -12.34 3.96 15.53
C GLU A 121 -11.45 4.99 16.26
N ASN A 122 -10.56 4.55 17.16
CA ASN A 122 -9.57 5.41 17.81
C ASN A 122 -8.36 5.72 16.93
N LEU A 123 -8.08 4.91 15.90
CA LEU A 123 -6.86 5.03 15.09
C LEU A 123 -6.74 6.38 14.35
N PRO A 124 -7.81 6.99 13.81
CA PRO A 124 -7.77 8.35 13.25
C PRO A 124 -7.33 9.44 14.23
N LEU A 125 -7.38 9.20 15.55
CA LEU A 125 -6.99 10.20 16.56
C LEU A 125 -5.48 10.48 16.56
N PHE A 126 -4.68 9.55 16.03
CA PHE A 126 -3.22 9.67 15.97
C PHE A 126 -2.63 9.30 14.60
N MET A 127 -3.37 8.58 13.75
CA MET A 127 -2.97 8.28 12.38
C MET A 127 -3.51 9.34 11.42
N ARG A 128 -2.73 10.39 11.13
CA ARG A 128 -3.20 11.57 10.37
C ARG A 128 -3.60 11.25 8.93
N HIS A 129 -3.07 10.18 8.35
CA HIS A 129 -3.43 9.77 6.99
C HIS A 129 -4.78 9.03 6.92
N ILE A 130 -5.30 8.57 8.06
CA ILE A 130 -6.61 7.92 8.16
C ILE A 130 -7.66 8.98 8.49
N GLU A 131 -8.63 9.17 7.59
CA GLU A 131 -9.74 10.11 7.82
C GLU A 131 -10.79 9.53 8.76
N ALA A 132 -11.11 8.24 8.57
CA ALA A 132 -12.14 7.56 9.34
C ALA A 132 -11.94 6.04 9.31
N VAL A 133 -12.34 5.40 10.41
CA VAL A 133 -12.55 3.97 10.51
C VAL A 133 -13.95 3.76 11.06
N GLN A 134 -14.69 2.82 10.48
CA GLN A 134 -16.02 2.41 10.94
C GLN A 134 -16.02 0.90 11.12
N GLU A 135 -16.16 0.43 12.35
CA GLU A 135 -16.33 -1.00 12.61
C GLU A 135 -17.73 -1.42 12.13
N LYS A 136 -17.79 -2.47 11.28
CA LYS A 136 -19.05 -2.99 10.74
C LYS A 136 -19.57 -4.15 11.57
N ASP A 137 -18.65 -4.98 12.05
CA ASP A 137 -18.91 -6.05 12.99
C ASP A 137 -17.62 -6.33 13.79
N ALA A 138 -17.57 -7.47 14.48
CA ALA A 138 -16.44 -7.83 15.33
C ALA A 138 -15.10 -7.94 14.59
N ILE A 139 -15.09 -8.29 13.30
CA ILE A 139 -13.87 -8.53 12.54
C ILE A 139 -13.74 -7.64 11.31
N HIS A 140 -14.82 -7.09 10.75
CA HIS A 140 -14.79 -6.24 9.57
C HIS A 140 -14.86 -4.75 9.91
N SER A 141 -14.07 -3.96 9.19
CA SER A 141 -14.04 -2.50 9.31
C SER A 141 -13.93 -1.82 7.96
N HIS A 142 -14.58 -0.68 7.80
CA HIS A 142 -14.47 0.17 6.63
C HIS A 142 -13.55 1.36 6.92
N TRP A 143 -12.59 1.57 6.03
CA TRP A 143 -11.53 2.54 6.20
C TRP A 143 -11.60 3.60 5.11
N LYS A 144 -11.20 4.81 5.47
CA LYS A 144 -11.02 5.91 4.54
C LYS A 144 -9.71 6.63 4.86
N ALA A 145 -8.83 6.76 3.89
CA ALA A 145 -7.54 7.41 4.05
C ALA A 145 -7.28 8.46 2.97
N ARG A 146 -6.47 9.46 3.32
CA ARG A 146 -5.97 10.48 2.40
C ARG A 146 -4.48 10.65 2.61
N PHE A 147 -3.70 10.23 1.62
CA PHE A 147 -2.25 10.30 1.64
C PHE A 147 -1.69 11.66 1.15
N SER A 148 -2.47 12.42 0.38
CA SER A 148 -2.11 13.78 -0.05
C SER A 148 -3.34 14.66 -0.18
N LYS A 149 -3.19 15.96 0.11
CA LYS A 149 -4.27 16.97 -0.04
C LYS A 149 -4.79 17.07 -1.47
N ASN A 150 -3.94 16.78 -2.45
CA ASN A 150 -4.23 16.95 -3.88
C ASN A 150 -4.79 15.68 -4.54
N THR A 151 -5.05 14.63 -3.77
CA THR A 151 -5.57 13.36 -4.29
C THR A 151 -6.89 12.98 -3.64
N PRO A 152 -7.78 12.27 -4.36
CA PRO A 152 -9.02 11.75 -3.80
C PRO A 152 -8.71 10.79 -2.64
N PRO A 153 -9.61 10.71 -1.63
CA PRO A 153 -9.46 9.73 -0.57
C PRO A 153 -9.66 8.31 -1.13
N LEU A 154 -9.00 7.34 -0.50
CA LEU A 154 -9.13 5.93 -0.81
C LEU A 154 -9.92 5.23 0.29
N SER A 155 -10.78 4.31 -0.11
CA SER A 155 -11.60 3.53 0.80
C SER A 155 -11.42 2.03 0.54
N TRP A 156 -11.38 1.26 1.61
CA TRP A 156 -11.30 -0.19 1.56
C TRP A 156 -12.00 -0.81 2.77
N THR A 157 -12.20 -2.12 2.70
CA THR A 157 -12.65 -2.92 3.85
C THR A 157 -11.48 -3.78 4.30
N ALA A 158 -11.30 -3.92 5.61
CA ALA A 158 -10.32 -4.81 6.22
C ALA A 158 -11.01 -5.80 7.15
N GLU A 159 -10.40 -6.97 7.30
CA GLU A 159 -10.82 -8.00 8.25
C GLU A 159 -9.69 -8.31 9.24
N ILE A 160 -10.05 -8.49 10.51
CA ILE A 160 -9.19 -9.07 11.54
C ILE A 160 -9.22 -10.59 11.35
N VAL A 161 -8.07 -11.19 11.11
CA VAL A 161 -7.94 -12.65 10.88
C VAL A 161 -7.36 -13.41 12.07
N LYS A 162 -6.72 -12.70 13.00
CA LYS A 162 -6.19 -13.30 14.21
C LYS A 162 -6.19 -12.28 15.34
N GLU A 163 -6.71 -12.69 16.48
CA GLU A 163 -6.75 -11.89 17.68
C GLU A 163 -6.34 -12.76 18.87
N ILE A 164 -5.43 -12.26 19.70
CA ILE A 164 -5.12 -12.79 21.02
C ILE A 164 -5.27 -11.61 21.97
N PRO A 165 -6.28 -11.62 22.86
CA PRO A 165 -6.53 -10.51 23.78
C PRO A 165 -5.24 -10.08 24.49
N ASN A 166 -4.99 -8.78 24.49
CA ASN A 166 -3.82 -8.14 25.13
C ASN A 166 -2.46 -8.46 24.54
N HIS A 167 -2.39 -9.20 23.44
CA HIS A 167 -1.11 -9.66 22.89
C HIS A 167 -0.97 -9.45 21.39
N PHE A 168 -2.04 -9.63 20.62
CA PHE A 168 -1.91 -9.73 19.16
C PHE A 168 -3.19 -9.31 18.43
N ILE A 169 -3.04 -8.50 17.39
CA ILE A 169 -4.08 -8.28 16.38
C ILE A 169 -3.43 -8.37 15.00
N GLY A 170 -3.96 -9.22 14.13
CA GLY A 170 -3.55 -9.39 12.74
C GLY A 170 -4.70 -9.15 11.79
N TRP A 171 -4.45 -8.42 10.72
CA TRP A 171 -5.48 -7.99 9.77
C TRP A 171 -5.01 -8.03 8.32
N HIS A 172 -5.96 -8.01 7.40
CA HIS A 172 -5.71 -7.67 6.00
C HIS A 172 -6.88 -6.97 5.33
N SER A 173 -6.62 -6.31 4.20
CA SER A 173 -7.69 -5.82 3.35
C SER A 173 -8.42 -6.96 2.64
N VAL A 174 -9.72 -6.82 2.44
CA VAL A 174 -10.53 -7.84 1.75
C VAL A 174 -10.16 -7.89 0.27
N LYS A 175 -10.33 -9.05 -0.35
CA LYS A 175 -10.00 -9.27 -1.77
C LYS A 175 -10.70 -8.26 -2.68
N GLY A 176 -9.95 -7.69 -3.63
CA GLY A 176 -10.48 -6.69 -4.56
C GLY A 176 -10.54 -5.27 -3.99
N SER A 177 -10.02 -5.06 -2.79
CA SER A 177 -9.79 -3.71 -2.26
C SER A 177 -8.85 -2.92 -3.16
N VAL A 178 -9.08 -1.61 -3.25
CA VAL A 178 -8.23 -0.69 -4.02
C VAL A 178 -6.77 -0.72 -3.56
N ILE A 179 -6.54 -1.04 -2.28
CA ILE A 179 -5.22 -1.27 -1.69
C ILE A 179 -5.20 -2.67 -1.10
N GLU A 180 -4.33 -3.53 -1.63
CA GLU A 180 -3.99 -4.82 -1.02
C GLU A 180 -2.90 -4.62 0.04
N HIS A 181 -3.27 -4.84 1.30
CA HIS A 181 -2.36 -4.71 2.44
C HIS A 181 -2.74 -5.67 3.57
N GLY A 182 -1.82 -5.83 4.50
CA GLY A 182 -2.05 -6.50 5.76
C GLY A 182 -1.05 -6.07 6.81
N GLY A 183 -1.26 -6.51 8.03
CA GLY A 183 -0.37 -6.15 9.11
C GLY A 183 -0.66 -6.89 10.39
N LYS A 184 0.18 -6.60 11.38
CA LYS A 184 -0.02 -7.06 12.73
C LYS A 184 0.46 -6.01 13.73
N VAL A 185 -0.12 -6.06 14.91
CA VAL A 185 0.37 -5.37 16.09
C VAL A 185 0.51 -6.39 17.22
N GLU A 186 1.68 -6.35 17.86
CA GLU A 186 2.04 -7.20 18.99
C GLU A 186 2.24 -6.33 20.22
N PHE A 187 1.71 -6.79 21.35
CA PHE A 187 1.74 -6.09 22.63
C PHE A 187 2.40 -7.01 23.65
N ASN A 188 3.54 -6.58 24.19
CA ASN A 188 4.29 -7.32 25.22
C ASN A 188 4.53 -6.43 26.43
N ASP A 189 4.71 -7.03 27.61
CA ASP A 189 5.13 -6.26 28.78
C ASP A 189 6.60 -5.84 28.60
N SER A 190 6.91 -4.58 28.85
CA SER A 190 8.29 -4.08 28.81
C SER A 190 9.04 -4.47 30.09
N LEU A 191 10.34 -4.78 29.96
CA LEU A 191 11.23 -5.07 31.09
C LEU A 191 11.32 -3.90 32.10
N SER A 192 11.17 -2.66 31.62
CA SER A 192 11.20 -1.45 32.45
C SER A 192 9.81 -1.00 32.93
N GLY A 193 8.79 -1.83 32.75
CA GLY A 193 7.38 -1.47 32.91
C GLY A 193 6.81 -0.77 31.66
N GLY A 194 5.48 -0.86 31.52
CA GLY A 194 4.76 -0.42 30.33
C GLY A 194 4.64 -1.52 29.27
N THR A 195 4.43 -1.11 28.02
CA THR A 195 4.12 -2.00 26.89
C THR A 195 5.14 -1.84 25.79
N GLU A 196 5.78 -2.92 25.38
CA GLU A 196 6.50 -3.00 24.11
C GLU A 196 5.50 -3.27 22.97
N LEU A 197 5.43 -2.32 22.03
CA LEU A 197 4.55 -2.36 20.88
C LEU A 197 5.39 -2.63 19.62
N GLN A 198 5.05 -3.69 18.89
CA GLN A 198 5.63 -3.97 17.58
C GLN A 198 4.54 -3.95 16.51
N VAL A 199 4.68 -3.04 15.54
CA VAL A 199 3.76 -2.88 14.41
C VAL A 199 4.46 -3.31 13.14
N VAL A 200 3.82 -4.19 12.37
CA VAL A 200 4.24 -4.59 11.04
C VAL A 200 3.11 -4.29 10.07
N PHE A 201 3.41 -3.62 8.97
CA PHE A 201 2.47 -3.32 7.90
C PHE A 201 3.11 -3.65 6.56
N SER A 202 2.38 -4.37 5.71
CA SER A 202 2.84 -4.86 4.42
C SER A 202 1.82 -4.50 3.35
N TYR A 203 2.27 -3.98 2.21
CA TYR A 203 1.40 -3.64 1.10
C TYR A 203 2.06 -3.88 -0.25
N HIS A 204 1.23 -4.07 -1.28
CA HIS A 204 1.69 -4.12 -2.67
C HIS A 204 1.84 -2.72 -3.24
N SER A 205 3.03 -2.37 -3.73
CA SER A 205 3.25 -1.14 -4.48
C SER A 205 2.62 -1.27 -5.88
N PRO A 206 1.63 -0.45 -6.26
CA PRO A 206 1.05 -0.46 -7.59
C PRO A 206 1.95 0.32 -8.54
N ILE A 207 3.07 -0.29 -8.91
CA ILE A 207 3.91 0.18 -10.00
C ILE A 207 3.04 0.20 -11.27
N GLY A 208 2.99 1.33 -11.97
CA GLY A 208 2.31 1.43 -13.27
C GLY A 208 0.77 1.46 -13.22
N GLY A 209 0.14 1.81 -12.10
CA GLY A 209 -1.32 1.92 -11.95
C GLY A 209 -2.01 3.00 -12.83
N ILE A 210 -2.08 2.77 -14.14
CA ILE A 210 -2.85 3.60 -15.07
C ILE A 210 -4.33 3.46 -14.74
N GLY A 211 -4.98 4.58 -14.42
CA GLY A 211 -6.43 4.68 -14.22
C GLY A 211 -6.92 4.64 -12.76
N THR A 212 -6.09 4.20 -11.81
CA THR A 212 -6.50 4.12 -10.39
C THR A 212 -6.06 5.32 -9.55
N GLY A 213 -5.16 6.16 -10.06
CA GLY A 213 -4.67 7.36 -9.35
C GLY A 213 -3.80 7.08 -8.12
N VAL A 214 -3.61 5.81 -7.75
CA VAL A 214 -2.86 5.40 -6.54
C VAL A 214 -1.35 5.32 -6.74
N ALA A 215 -0.87 5.25 -7.99
CA ALA A 215 0.56 5.12 -8.30
C ALA A 215 1.41 6.31 -7.79
N LYS A 216 0.79 7.50 -7.61
CA LYS A 216 1.47 8.68 -7.05
C LYS A 216 1.45 8.75 -5.52
N LEU A 217 0.64 7.91 -4.86
CA LEU A 217 0.38 7.96 -3.42
C LEU A 217 1.27 7.03 -2.60
N LEU A 218 1.91 6.07 -3.26
CA LEU A 218 2.65 4.96 -2.64
C LEU A 218 4.14 5.07 -2.91
N THR A 219 4.65 6.28 -2.68
CA THR A 219 6.06 6.67 -2.73
C THR A 219 6.72 6.45 -1.36
N PRO A 220 8.06 6.58 -1.24
CA PRO A 220 8.77 6.53 0.05
C PRO A 220 8.17 7.42 1.17
N SER A 221 7.33 8.41 0.82
CA SER A 221 6.60 9.20 1.81
C SER A 221 5.56 8.39 2.58
N LEU A 222 4.94 7.35 2.02
CA LEU A 222 3.96 6.55 2.77
C LEU A 222 4.61 5.83 3.95
N GLU A 223 5.77 5.20 3.73
CA GLU A 223 6.51 4.55 4.81
C GLU A 223 6.82 5.55 5.93
N LYS A 224 7.30 6.74 5.56
CA LYS A 224 7.56 7.81 6.51
C LYS A 224 6.30 8.23 7.27
N ILE A 225 5.17 8.42 6.57
CA ILE A 225 3.88 8.77 7.18
C ILE A 225 3.44 7.72 8.20
N ILE A 226 3.50 6.44 7.84
CA ILE A 226 3.11 5.35 8.75
C ILE A 226 4.02 5.33 9.98
N ARG A 227 5.35 5.42 9.78
CA ARG A 227 6.30 5.48 10.90
C ARG A 227 6.03 6.67 11.83
N GLU A 228 5.79 7.85 11.27
CA GLU A 228 5.44 9.05 12.03
C GLU A 228 4.16 8.86 12.84
N ASP A 229 3.12 8.28 12.25
CA ASP A 229 1.85 8.04 12.93
C ASP A 229 1.98 7.03 14.08
N ILE A 230 2.83 6.01 13.94
CA ILE A 230 3.15 5.10 15.05
C ILE A 230 3.94 5.82 16.17
N LEU A 231 4.81 6.79 15.83
CA LEU A 231 5.47 7.61 16.85
C LEU A 231 4.48 8.56 17.55
N TYR A 232 3.53 9.13 16.80
CA TYR A 232 2.47 9.97 17.37
C TYR A 232 1.54 9.20 18.29
N PHE A 233 1.30 7.91 18.02
CA PHE A 233 0.54 7.03 18.91
C PHE A 233 1.09 7.06 20.34
N LYS A 234 2.41 6.84 20.49
CA LYS A 234 3.08 6.86 21.79
C LYS A 234 2.82 8.17 22.53
N HIS A 235 3.03 9.30 21.86
CA HIS A 235 2.80 10.60 22.47
C HIS A 235 1.33 10.83 22.86
N PHE A 236 0.41 10.43 21.99
CA PHE A 236 -1.03 10.56 22.20
C PHE A 236 -1.51 9.78 23.43
N ILE A 237 -1.15 8.49 23.51
CA ILE A 237 -1.64 7.59 24.54
C ILE A 237 -0.99 7.85 25.91
N GLU A 238 0.23 8.37 25.94
CA GLU A 238 0.94 8.72 27.18
C GLU A 238 0.48 10.05 27.78
N THR A 239 0.10 11.01 26.92
CA THR A 239 -0.25 12.37 27.37
C THR A 239 -1.71 12.48 27.80
N LYS A 240 -2.61 11.70 27.20
CA LYS A 240 -4.03 11.75 27.53
C LYS A 240 -4.38 10.76 28.64
N LYS A 241 -5.20 11.20 29.61
CA LYS A 241 -5.90 10.27 30.50
C LYS A 241 -6.97 9.58 29.68
N ILE A 242 -6.98 8.24 29.64
CA ILE A 242 -7.95 7.50 28.81
C ILE A 242 -9.40 7.74 29.22
N SER A 243 -9.65 8.08 30.50
CA SER A 243 -10.97 8.53 30.98
C SER A 243 -11.49 9.75 30.19
N GLU A 244 -10.63 10.69 29.85
CA GLU A 244 -11.00 11.88 29.06
C GLU A 244 -11.27 11.56 27.58
N ILE A 245 -10.83 10.39 27.08
CA ILE A 245 -11.00 9.96 25.69
C ILE A 245 -12.23 9.06 25.51
N THR A 246 -12.58 8.30 26.54
CA THR A 246 -13.67 7.30 26.49
C THR A 246 -15.00 7.80 27.03
N GLY A 247 -15.05 9.01 27.59
CA GLY A 247 -16.29 9.62 28.09
C GLY A 247 -16.87 8.91 29.32
N LEU A 248 -16.01 8.26 30.12
CA LEU A 248 -16.33 7.67 31.42
C LEU A 248 -15.60 8.42 32.54
#